data_AF-A0A5C7YPC0-F1
#
_entry.id   AF-A0A5C7YPC0-F1
#
_cell.length_a   1.000
_cell.length_b   1.000
_cell.length_c   1.000
_cell.angle_alpha   90.00
_cell.angle_beta   90.00
_cell.angle_gamma   90.00
#
_symmetry.space_group_name_H-M   'P 1'
#
loop_
_entity.id
_entity.type
_entity.pdbx_description
1 polymer ?
#
loop_
_entity_poly.entity_id
_entity_poly.type
_entity_poly.pdbx_seq_one_letter_code
_entity_poly.pdbx_strand_id
1 'polypeptide(L)'
;MKQDYSQLLFDVQKKSNITVKTIKDLKILKEEIEYVIQSAIGYNTLRRLFGFLEKREPNVATLNKIAKYLGYASFSNYKHQKANYDDWYFQQYLLLINKFTTINETQINQIDLGLINENNVVYLGYFVNHHIEKNNIDLLKTIFQKVNFNQVSSTQLHKFGIIVSLILLSLPEKKALKIYDELIPYDNFRNNIPLLHIDYTNLHNTYFKIIQLIQKNNENNSDLLFTELMYYYKTYYVEDTVLPFKIKKPKDFDSFHITLKGRYYGMKLLCHTENLDLIKKEILLECKTTKISFFLIEIILALIINEAFDFLEKLLTQYYEEVFEDEVWSSETTNAIYLIGLANVNLQNNTIKIAKKNLELIDLEKVEIGYVDYINLFFTLTLLKISYLEQDEITNKMAQVKINDLIRRTKFKAFERVSFNFIIG
;
A
#
# COMPACT_ATOMS: atom_id res chain seq x y z
N MET A 1 -16.90 -8.60 -12.95
CA MET A 1 -17.73 -7.46 -12.48
C MET A 1 -19.13 -7.54 -13.08
N LYS A 2 -20.16 -7.94 -12.31
CA LYS A 2 -21.55 -7.66 -12.71
C LYS A 2 -21.75 -6.15 -12.60
N GLN A 3 -21.95 -5.46 -13.73
CA GLN A 3 -22.18 -4.01 -13.71
C GLN A 3 -23.56 -3.74 -13.10
N ASP A 4 -23.62 -3.32 -11.84
CA ASP A 4 -24.86 -2.87 -11.25
C ASP A 4 -25.28 -1.53 -11.89
N TYR A 5 -26.43 -1.53 -12.55
CA TYR A 5 -27.05 -0.37 -13.20
C TYR A 5 -28.30 0.09 -12.43
N SER A 6 -28.58 -0.47 -11.24
CA SER A 6 -29.77 -0.15 -10.44
C SER A 6 -29.83 1.33 -10.10
N GLN A 7 -28.68 1.93 -9.79
CA GLN A 7 -28.58 3.34 -9.47
C GLN A 7 -28.84 4.26 -10.67
N LEU A 8 -28.44 3.84 -11.88
CA LEU A 8 -28.78 4.56 -13.12
C LEU A 8 -30.30 4.63 -13.29
N LEU A 9 -30.99 3.51 -13.04
CA LEU A 9 -32.45 3.45 -13.14
C LEU A 9 -33.15 4.25 -12.03
N PHE A 10 -32.57 4.32 -10.83
CA PHE A 10 -33.06 5.18 -9.77
C PHE A 10 -32.97 6.66 -10.15
N ASP A 11 -31.82 7.10 -10.67
CA ASP A 11 -31.60 8.49 -11.05
C ASP A 11 -32.51 8.91 -12.22
N VAL A 12 -32.84 7.98 -13.11
CA VAL A 12 -33.84 8.18 -14.19
C VAL A 12 -35.24 8.43 -13.65
N GLN A 13 -35.67 7.63 -12.67
CA GLN A 13 -36.97 7.83 -12.01
C GLN A 13 -37.01 9.16 -11.25
N LYS A 14 -35.89 9.57 -10.66
CA LYS A 14 -35.76 10.86 -9.98
C LYS A 14 -35.85 12.04 -10.96
N LYS A 15 -35.15 11.97 -12.10
CA LYS A 15 -35.17 13.02 -13.13
C LYS A 15 -36.55 13.19 -13.77
N SER A 16 -37.20 12.08 -14.08
CA SER A 16 -38.55 12.06 -14.68
C SER A 16 -39.67 12.39 -13.69
N ASN A 17 -39.38 12.29 -12.38
CA ASN A 17 -40.41 12.28 -11.34
C ASN A 17 -41.46 11.17 -11.54
N ILE A 18 -41.06 10.05 -12.18
CA ILE A 18 -41.91 8.88 -12.42
C ILE A 18 -41.36 7.70 -11.61
N THR A 19 -42.14 7.22 -10.63
CA THR A 19 -41.84 5.95 -9.96
C THR A 19 -42.44 4.79 -10.74
N VAL A 20 -41.61 3.92 -11.29
CA VAL A 20 -42.04 2.82 -12.14
C VAL A 20 -42.54 1.65 -11.27
N LYS A 21 -43.86 1.54 -11.11
CA LYS A 21 -44.51 0.42 -10.41
C LYS A 21 -45.30 -0.47 -11.35
N THR A 22 -45.73 0.09 -12.49
CA THR A 22 -46.58 -0.58 -13.47
C THR A 22 -46.04 -0.46 -14.88
N ILE A 23 -46.57 -1.28 -15.78
CA ILE A 23 -46.27 -1.22 -17.23
C ILE A 23 -46.68 0.14 -17.82
N LYS A 24 -47.71 0.78 -17.28
CA LYS A 24 -48.15 2.11 -17.72
C LYS A 24 -47.10 3.17 -17.41
N ASP A 25 -46.54 3.15 -16.20
CA ASP A 25 -45.48 4.09 -15.77
C ASP A 25 -44.24 3.97 -16.66
N LEU A 26 -43.90 2.73 -17.05
CA LEU A 26 -42.78 2.46 -17.94
C LEU A 26 -42.99 3.01 -19.36
N LYS A 27 -44.23 3.03 -19.87
CA LYS A 27 -44.54 3.64 -21.17
C LYS A 27 -44.34 5.15 -21.14
N ILE A 28 -44.84 5.80 -20.08
CA ILE A 28 -44.68 7.25 -19.90
C ILE A 28 -43.20 7.59 -19.79
N LEU A 29 -42.44 6.83 -18.98
CA LEU A 29 -41.00 7.01 -18.84
C LEU A 29 -40.27 6.82 -20.18
N LYS A 30 -40.67 5.83 -20.99
CA LYS A 30 -40.10 5.62 -22.33
C LYS A 30 -40.29 6.85 -23.22
N GLU A 31 -41.52 7.35 -23.30
CA GLU A 31 -41.85 8.51 -24.14
C GLU A 31 -41.04 9.73 -23.73
N GLU A 32 -40.87 9.97 -22.43
CA GLU A 32 -40.06 11.06 -21.91
C GLU A 32 -38.57 10.89 -22.26
N ILE A 33 -38.02 9.68 -22.06
CA ILE A 33 -36.62 9.39 -22.39
C ILE A 33 -36.37 9.68 -23.88
N GLU A 34 -37.21 9.15 -24.76
CA GLU A 34 -37.08 9.29 -26.21
C GLU A 34 -37.24 10.75 -26.65
N TYR A 35 -38.13 11.51 -26.00
CA TYR A 35 -38.30 12.94 -26.24
C TYR A 35 -37.05 13.73 -25.89
N VAL A 36 -36.41 13.46 -24.74
CA VAL A 36 -35.23 14.22 -24.31
C VAL A 36 -33.99 13.86 -25.15
N ILE A 37 -33.76 12.58 -25.47
CA ILE A 37 -32.55 12.16 -26.19
C ILE A 37 -32.71 12.17 -27.71
N GLN A 38 -33.92 12.43 -28.22
CA GLN A 38 -34.27 12.42 -29.65
C GLN A 38 -33.86 11.09 -30.33
N SER A 39 -34.02 9.98 -29.62
CA SER A 39 -33.62 8.64 -30.08
C SER A 39 -34.48 7.55 -29.45
N ALA A 40 -34.89 6.57 -30.26
CA ALA A 40 -35.73 5.48 -29.81
C ALA A 40 -34.99 4.52 -28.84
N ILE A 41 -35.71 3.98 -27.86
CA ILE A 41 -35.23 2.95 -26.94
C ILE A 41 -36.18 1.74 -26.96
N GLY A 42 -35.61 0.53 -26.97
CA GLY A 42 -36.41 -0.69 -27.04
C GLY A 42 -37.31 -0.86 -25.82
N TYR A 43 -38.63 -0.92 -26.02
CA TYR A 43 -39.60 -1.08 -24.93
C TYR A 43 -39.40 -2.37 -24.13
N ASN A 44 -39.14 -3.49 -24.81
CA ASN A 44 -38.81 -4.76 -24.14
C ASN A 44 -37.46 -4.70 -23.39
N THR A 45 -36.53 -3.83 -23.80
CA THR A 45 -35.28 -3.61 -23.09
C THR A 45 -35.54 -2.88 -21.77
N LEU A 46 -36.36 -1.82 -21.80
CA LEU A 46 -36.81 -1.13 -20.58
C LEU A 46 -37.58 -2.07 -19.64
N ARG A 47 -38.45 -2.93 -20.17
CA ARG A 47 -39.17 -3.92 -19.35
C ARG A 47 -38.22 -4.87 -18.61
N ARG A 48 -37.14 -5.32 -19.24
CA ARG A 48 -36.11 -6.15 -18.58
C ARG A 48 -35.29 -5.37 -17.56
N LEU A 49 -34.95 -4.12 -17.85
CA LEU A 49 -34.21 -3.24 -16.94
C LEU A 49 -34.96 -2.99 -15.63
N PHE A 50 -36.27 -2.76 -15.71
CA PHE A 50 -37.14 -2.50 -14.56
C PHE A 50 -37.82 -3.75 -13.98
N GLY A 51 -37.40 -4.97 -14.39
CA GLY A 51 -37.85 -6.22 -13.76
C GLY A 51 -39.23 -6.74 -14.17
N PHE A 52 -39.84 -6.22 -15.25
CA PHE A 52 -41.12 -6.70 -15.80
C PHE A 52 -40.98 -7.89 -16.77
N LEU A 53 -39.75 -8.33 -17.06
CA LEU A 53 -39.40 -9.48 -17.90
C LEU A 53 -38.12 -10.13 -17.33
N GLU A 54 -37.83 -11.36 -17.76
CA GLU A 54 -36.60 -12.07 -17.39
C GLU A 54 -35.35 -11.22 -17.61
N LYS A 55 -34.50 -11.18 -16.58
CA LYS A 55 -33.30 -10.35 -16.54
C LYS A 55 -32.30 -10.83 -17.57
N ARG A 56 -31.94 -9.94 -18.50
CA ARG A 56 -30.83 -10.10 -19.45
C ARG A 56 -29.88 -8.93 -19.26
N GLU A 57 -28.57 -9.16 -19.36
CA GLU A 57 -27.61 -8.07 -19.28
C GLU A 57 -27.90 -7.01 -20.37
N PRO A 58 -28.05 -5.74 -19.97
CA PRO A 58 -28.29 -4.67 -20.93
C PRO A 58 -27.03 -4.39 -21.74
N ASN A 59 -27.20 -4.10 -23.03
CA ASN A 59 -26.07 -3.68 -23.85
C ASN A 59 -25.63 -2.25 -23.50
N VAL A 60 -24.34 -1.96 -23.74
CA VAL A 60 -23.73 -0.64 -23.44
C VAL A 60 -24.44 0.49 -24.20
N ALA A 61 -24.95 0.23 -25.42
CA ALA A 61 -25.69 1.21 -26.19
C ALA A 61 -26.98 1.67 -25.49
N THR A 62 -27.69 0.77 -24.82
CA THR A 62 -28.89 1.09 -24.03
C THR A 62 -28.51 1.92 -22.81
N LEU A 63 -27.46 1.50 -22.08
CA LEU A 63 -26.97 2.24 -20.91
C LEU A 63 -26.52 3.66 -21.30
N ASN A 64 -25.88 3.82 -22.46
CA ASN A 64 -25.49 5.13 -22.99
C ASN A 64 -26.71 6.01 -23.31
N LYS A 65 -27.79 5.45 -23.87
CA LYS A 65 -29.04 6.22 -24.11
C LYS A 65 -29.65 6.70 -22.81
N ILE A 66 -29.67 5.85 -21.78
CA ILE A 66 -30.21 6.19 -20.47
C ILE A 66 -29.31 7.24 -19.77
N ALA A 67 -27.99 7.12 -19.88
CA ALA A 67 -27.07 8.12 -19.36
C ALA A 67 -27.20 9.48 -20.07
N LYS A 68 -27.42 9.48 -21.39
CA LYS A 68 -27.73 10.70 -22.16
C LYS A 68 -29.00 11.37 -21.71
N TYR A 69 -30.04 10.59 -21.40
CA TYR A 69 -31.27 11.14 -20.82
C TYR A 69 -30.98 11.89 -19.52
N LEU A 70 -30.04 11.42 -18.70
CA LEU A 70 -29.61 12.10 -17.49
C LEU A 70 -28.70 13.32 -17.72
N GLY A 71 -28.24 13.57 -18.96
CA GLY A 71 -27.38 14.70 -19.32
C GLY A 71 -25.89 14.34 -19.47
N TYR A 72 -25.53 13.06 -19.40
CA TYR A 72 -24.14 12.60 -19.51
C TYR A 72 -23.81 12.17 -20.95
N ALA A 73 -22.55 12.32 -21.36
CA ALA A 73 -22.14 11.94 -22.72
C ALA A 73 -22.26 10.43 -22.99
N SER A 74 -22.06 9.60 -21.96
CA SER A 74 -22.10 8.14 -22.01
C SER A 74 -22.35 7.55 -20.61
N PHE A 75 -22.62 6.25 -20.53
CA PHE A 75 -22.74 5.53 -19.26
C PHE A 75 -21.44 5.53 -18.47
N SER A 76 -20.30 5.50 -19.17
CA SER A 76 -18.99 5.65 -18.53
C SER A 76 -18.86 7.05 -17.89
N ASN A 77 -19.23 8.10 -18.64
CA ASN A 77 -19.20 9.48 -18.12
C ASN A 77 -20.15 9.67 -16.92
N TYR A 78 -21.34 9.05 -16.94
CA TYR A 78 -22.25 8.99 -15.80
C TYR A 78 -21.60 8.37 -14.56
N LYS A 79 -20.92 7.22 -14.71
CA LYS A 79 -20.22 6.58 -13.59
C LYS A 79 -19.09 7.46 -13.04
N HIS A 80 -18.30 8.05 -13.92
CA HIS A 80 -17.19 8.92 -13.51
C HIS A 80 -17.67 10.19 -12.79
N GLN A 81 -18.71 10.86 -13.29
CA GLN A 81 -19.23 12.04 -12.62
C GLN A 81 -19.95 11.71 -11.32
N LYS A 82 -20.68 10.59 -11.24
CA LYS A 82 -21.31 10.17 -9.99
C LYS A 82 -20.28 9.91 -8.88
N ALA A 83 -19.17 9.23 -9.22
CA ALA A 83 -18.04 9.07 -8.30
C ALA A 83 -17.51 10.43 -7.79
N ASN A 84 -17.40 11.45 -8.66
CA ASN A 84 -16.93 12.78 -8.26
C ASN A 84 -17.90 13.53 -7.33
N TYR A 85 -19.22 13.36 -7.49
CA TYR A 85 -20.21 13.99 -6.60
C TYR A 85 -20.29 13.28 -5.25
N ASP A 86 -20.24 11.94 -5.24
CA ASP A 86 -20.28 11.15 -4.01
C ASP A 86 -19.07 11.48 -3.11
N ASP A 87 -17.90 11.74 -3.69
CA ASP A 87 -16.68 12.13 -2.97
C ASP A 87 -16.82 13.48 -2.24
N TRP A 88 -17.32 14.51 -2.92
CA TRP A 88 -17.48 15.83 -2.31
C TRP A 88 -18.59 15.87 -1.26
N TYR A 89 -19.69 15.13 -1.45
CA TYR A 89 -20.71 15.01 -0.41
C TYR A 89 -20.20 14.28 0.82
N PHE A 90 -19.38 13.24 0.64
CA PHE A 90 -18.70 12.58 1.76
C PHE A 90 -17.76 13.54 2.49
N GLN A 91 -16.95 14.30 1.75
CA GLN A 91 -16.07 15.30 2.36
C GLN A 91 -16.86 16.38 3.12
N GLN A 92 -17.95 16.91 2.56
CA GLN A 92 -18.82 17.85 3.26
C GLN A 92 -19.39 17.24 4.55
N TYR A 93 -19.82 15.98 4.49
CA TYR A 93 -20.31 15.27 5.65
C TYR A 93 -19.25 15.18 6.76
N LEU A 94 -18.01 14.79 6.42
CA LEU A 94 -16.89 14.77 7.35
C LEU A 94 -16.61 16.17 7.95
N LEU A 95 -16.65 17.22 7.13
CA LEU A 95 -16.50 18.60 7.59
C LEU A 95 -17.60 19.03 8.57
N LEU A 96 -18.85 18.58 8.36
CA LEU A 96 -19.96 18.87 9.27
C LEU A 96 -19.78 18.23 10.63
N ILE A 97 -19.23 17.01 10.68
CA ILE A 97 -19.03 16.25 11.92
C ILE A 97 -17.69 16.57 12.62
N ASN A 98 -16.74 17.23 11.95
CA ASN A 98 -15.44 17.65 12.54
C ASN A 98 -15.58 18.46 13.84
N LYS A 99 -16.66 19.22 13.99
CA LYS A 99 -16.91 20.03 15.20
C LYS A 99 -17.27 19.20 16.43
N PHE A 100 -17.56 17.91 16.26
CA PHE A 100 -17.98 17.05 17.36
C PHE A 100 -16.78 16.44 18.09
N THR A 101 -16.94 16.28 19.40
CA THR A 101 -15.97 15.56 20.24
C THR A 101 -16.18 14.05 20.19
N THR A 102 -17.37 13.58 19.82
CA THR A 102 -17.73 12.17 19.71
C THR A 102 -18.68 11.95 18.53
N ILE A 103 -18.70 10.74 17.97
CA ILE A 103 -19.64 10.35 16.91
C ILE A 103 -20.51 9.16 17.34
N ASN A 104 -21.76 9.14 16.89
CA ASN A 104 -22.77 8.13 17.18
C ASN A 104 -22.89 7.10 16.05
N GLU A 105 -23.72 6.07 16.24
CA GLU A 105 -23.91 4.97 15.28
C GLU A 105 -24.46 5.45 13.94
N THR A 106 -25.38 6.42 13.93
CA THR A 106 -25.87 7.00 12.67
C THR A 106 -24.72 7.62 11.88
N GLN A 107 -23.78 8.27 12.56
CA GLN A 107 -22.64 8.89 11.91
C GLN A 107 -21.62 7.87 11.41
N ILE A 108 -21.36 6.81 12.18
CA ILE A 108 -20.54 5.68 11.73
C ILE A 108 -21.13 5.03 10.48
N ASN A 109 -22.44 4.77 10.47
CA ASN A 109 -23.10 4.16 9.30
C ASN A 109 -22.98 5.04 8.04
N GLN A 110 -23.02 6.37 8.19
CA GLN A 110 -22.77 7.28 7.06
C GLN A 110 -21.31 7.24 6.60
N ILE A 111 -20.35 7.08 7.53
CA ILE A 111 -18.94 6.89 7.17
C ILE A 111 -18.78 5.59 6.37
N ASP A 112 -19.30 4.48 6.87
CA ASP A 112 -19.22 3.17 6.21
C ASP A 112 -19.87 3.19 4.82
N LEU A 113 -21.04 3.84 4.66
CA LEU A 113 -21.68 4.02 3.35
C LEU A 113 -20.81 4.83 2.40
N GLY A 114 -20.11 5.87 2.89
CA GLY A 114 -19.19 6.67 2.09
C GLY A 114 -17.96 5.89 1.63
N LEU A 115 -17.47 4.97 2.46
CA LEU A 115 -16.30 4.13 2.17
C LEU A 115 -16.56 3.03 1.11
N ILE A 116 -17.83 2.78 0.74
CA ILE A 116 -18.15 1.93 -0.42
C ILE A 116 -17.45 2.46 -1.68
N ASN A 117 -17.30 3.78 -1.81
CA ASN A 117 -16.40 4.37 -2.77
C ASN A 117 -15.01 4.49 -2.13
N GLU A 118 -14.12 3.55 -2.42
CA GLU A 118 -12.84 3.44 -1.72
C GLU A 118 -11.93 4.68 -1.87
N ASN A 119 -12.13 5.51 -2.89
CA ASN A 119 -11.39 6.78 -3.04
C ASN A 119 -11.66 7.74 -1.87
N ASN A 120 -12.80 7.58 -1.18
CA ASN A 120 -13.15 8.37 -0.01
C ASN A 120 -12.28 8.10 1.21
N VAL A 121 -11.49 7.02 1.22
CA VAL A 121 -10.60 6.71 2.34
C VAL A 121 -9.60 7.85 2.58
N VAL A 122 -9.21 8.57 1.53
CA VAL A 122 -8.28 9.70 1.63
C VAL A 122 -8.90 10.85 2.44
N TYR A 123 -10.17 11.16 2.22
CA TYR A 123 -10.90 12.16 3.01
C TYR A 123 -11.09 11.71 4.46
N LEU A 124 -11.32 10.42 4.69
CA LEU A 124 -11.34 9.86 6.04
C LEU A 124 -9.97 10.01 6.72
N GLY A 125 -8.87 9.81 5.99
CA GLY A 125 -7.52 10.08 6.46
C GLY A 125 -7.35 11.52 6.95
N TYR A 126 -7.79 12.50 6.17
CA TYR A 126 -7.73 13.91 6.58
C TYR A 126 -8.64 14.24 7.77
N PHE A 127 -9.81 13.60 7.86
CA PHE A 127 -10.71 13.71 9.01
C PHE A 127 -10.05 13.17 10.29
N VAL A 128 -9.41 12.00 10.20
CA VAL A 128 -8.62 11.42 11.30
C VAL A 128 -7.47 12.33 11.69
N ASN A 129 -6.74 12.91 10.73
CA ASN A 129 -5.64 13.83 10.98
C ASN A 129 -6.10 15.07 11.77
N HIS A 130 -7.24 15.66 11.40
CA HIS A 130 -7.82 16.78 12.15
C HIS A 130 -8.03 16.44 13.63
N HIS A 131 -8.56 15.25 13.92
CA HIS A 131 -8.81 14.81 15.29
C HIS A 131 -7.54 14.39 16.04
N ILE A 132 -6.50 13.91 15.35
CA ILE A 132 -5.15 13.70 15.92
C ILE A 132 -4.54 15.03 16.36
N GLU A 133 -4.60 16.06 15.52
CA GLU A 133 -4.07 17.39 15.85
C GLU A 133 -4.77 17.98 17.07
N LYS A 134 -6.10 17.88 17.11
CA LYS A 134 -6.96 18.30 18.24
C LYS A 134 -6.84 17.42 19.48
N ASN A 135 -6.08 16.31 19.42
CA ASN A 135 -5.96 15.35 20.52
C ASN A 135 -7.32 14.80 20.97
N ASN A 136 -8.26 14.60 20.03
CA ASN A 136 -9.58 14.07 20.30
C ASN A 136 -9.55 12.54 20.34
N ILE A 137 -8.99 11.98 21.40
CA ILE A 137 -8.76 10.54 21.54
C ILE A 137 -10.07 9.74 21.51
N ASP A 138 -11.14 10.22 22.13
CA ASP A 138 -12.40 9.49 22.23
C ASP A 138 -13.06 9.25 20.86
N LEU A 139 -13.01 10.25 19.99
CA LEU A 139 -13.49 10.10 18.62
C LEU A 139 -12.59 9.16 17.82
N LEU A 140 -11.27 9.27 17.95
CA LEU A 140 -10.33 8.37 17.28
C LEU A 140 -10.57 6.91 17.67
N LYS A 141 -10.73 6.65 18.98
CA LYS A 141 -11.12 5.32 19.49
C LYS A 141 -12.41 4.85 18.85
N THR A 142 -13.42 5.72 18.76
CA THR A 142 -14.71 5.38 18.15
C THR A 142 -14.56 5.01 16.67
N ILE A 143 -13.76 5.76 15.90
CA ILE A 143 -13.47 5.44 14.49
C ILE A 143 -12.85 4.06 14.38
N PHE A 144 -11.72 3.83 15.05
CA PHE A 144 -10.97 2.58 14.90
C PHE A 144 -11.70 1.39 15.52
N GLN A 145 -12.61 1.61 16.46
CA GLN A 145 -13.45 0.54 17.00
C GLN A 145 -14.64 0.18 16.10
N LYS A 146 -15.25 1.16 15.43
CA LYS A 146 -16.59 0.97 14.81
C LYS A 146 -16.63 1.07 13.29
N VAL A 147 -15.72 1.80 12.64
CA VAL A 147 -15.71 1.94 11.16
C VAL A 147 -15.27 0.64 10.52
N ASN A 148 -15.96 0.23 9.45
CA ASN A 148 -15.71 -1.02 8.76
C ASN A 148 -14.64 -0.89 7.66
N PHE A 149 -13.38 -1.03 8.04
CA PHE A 149 -12.26 -1.01 7.09
C PHE A 149 -12.17 -2.24 6.18
N ASN A 150 -12.88 -3.33 6.49
CA ASN A 150 -12.83 -4.56 5.68
C ASN A 150 -13.45 -4.39 4.27
N GLN A 151 -14.20 -3.33 4.04
CA GLN A 151 -14.79 -3.01 2.74
C GLN A 151 -13.84 -2.21 1.82
N VAL A 152 -12.69 -1.78 2.33
CA VAL A 152 -11.73 -0.95 1.61
C VAL A 152 -10.57 -1.82 1.12
N SER A 153 -10.18 -1.68 -0.15
CA SER A 153 -9.01 -2.40 -0.68
C SER A 153 -7.71 -2.08 0.06
N SER A 154 -6.78 -3.04 0.04
CA SER A 154 -5.45 -2.91 0.66
C SER A 154 -4.68 -1.69 0.13
N THR A 155 -4.77 -1.40 -1.16
CA THR A 155 -4.14 -0.23 -1.80
C THR A 155 -4.63 1.09 -1.17
N GLN A 156 -5.92 1.20 -0.93
CA GLN A 156 -6.53 2.40 -0.38
C GLN A 156 -6.26 2.51 1.12
N LEU A 157 -6.30 1.39 1.84
CA LEU A 157 -5.84 1.31 3.24
C LEU A 157 -4.38 1.70 3.40
N HIS A 158 -3.51 1.38 2.43
CA HIS A 158 -2.12 1.78 2.49
C HIS A 158 -1.96 3.31 2.39
N LYS A 159 -2.68 3.97 1.47
CA LYS A 159 -2.71 5.44 1.40
C LYS A 159 -3.21 6.06 2.69
N PHE A 160 -4.27 5.50 3.28
CA PHE A 160 -4.79 5.92 4.58
C PHE A 160 -3.74 5.79 5.68
N GLY A 161 -3.06 4.64 5.77
CA GLY A 161 -1.98 4.39 6.71
C GLY A 161 -0.84 5.40 6.60
N ILE A 162 -0.45 5.76 5.38
CA ILE A 162 0.56 6.81 5.13
C ILE A 162 0.07 8.17 5.64
N ILE A 163 -1.13 8.59 5.25
CA ILE A 163 -1.70 9.90 5.65
C ILE A 163 -1.73 10.05 7.17
N VAL A 164 -2.18 9.00 7.88
CA VAL A 164 -2.31 9.01 9.34
C VAL A 164 -0.94 8.89 10.03
N SER A 165 -0.03 8.09 9.48
CA SER A 165 1.32 7.97 10.06
C SER A 165 2.10 9.27 9.97
N LEU A 166 2.04 9.98 8.83
CA LEU A 166 2.76 11.23 8.66
C LEU A 166 2.29 12.34 9.61
N ILE A 167 0.99 12.43 9.90
CA ILE A 167 0.53 13.40 10.90
C ILE A 167 0.97 13.01 12.31
N LEU A 168 0.99 11.71 12.65
CA LEU A 168 1.42 11.27 13.97
C LEU A 168 2.92 11.51 14.18
N LEU A 169 3.73 11.29 13.14
CA LEU A 169 5.17 11.52 13.15
C LEU A 169 5.54 13.01 13.18
N SER A 170 4.66 13.91 12.73
CA SER A 170 4.89 15.36 12.79
C SER A 170 4.59 15.96 14.18
N LEU A 171 3.88 15.23 15.05
CA LEU A 171 3.62 15.66 16.41
C LEU A 171 4.88 15.52 17.30
N PRO A 172 4.97 16.28 18.41
CA PRO A 172 5.98 16.02 19.43
C PRO A 172 5.90 14.56 19.92
N GLU A 173 7.06 13.89 19.99
CA GLU A 173 7.15 12.44 20.26
C GLU A 173 6.27 11.98 21.43
N LYS A 174 6.31 12.68 22.57
CA LYS A 174 5.51 12.34 23.75
C LYS A 174 4.00 12.34 23.46
N LYS A 175 3.53 13.27 22.64
CA LYS A 175 2.12 13.35 22.22
C LYS A 175 1.79 12.22 21.26
N ALA A 176 2.63 11.97 20.27
CA ALA A 176 2.46 10.88 19.30
C ALA A 176 2.38 9.52 20.01
N LEU A 177 3.34 9.20 20.87
CA LEU A 177 3.37 7.93 21.60
C LEU A 177 2.17 7.73 22.52
N LYS A 178 1.66 8.81 23.14
CA LYS A 178 0.42 8.73 23.92
C LYS A 178 -0.77 8.36 23.03
N ILE A 179 -0.88 8.93 21.83
CA ILE A 179 -1.95 8.57 20.88
C ILE A 179 -1.81 7.12 20.43
N TYR A 180 -0.60 6.66 20.10
CA TYR A 180 -0.35 5.27 19.75
C TYR A 180 -0.74 4.31 20.87
N ASP A 181 -0.32 4.57 22.12
CA ASP A 181 -0.63 3.71 23.28
C ASP A 181 -2.14 3.54 23.48
N GLU A 182 -2.92 4.61 23.27
CA GLU A 182 -4.38 4.61 23.39
C GLU A 182 -5.10 3.90 22.23
N LEU A 183 -4.47 3.81 21.05
CA LEU A 183 -5.11 3.30 19.83
C LEU A 183 -4.61 1.92 19.37
N ILE A 184 -3.41 1.49 19.76
CA ILE A 184 -2.84 0.16 19.46
C ILE A 184 -3.75 -1.01 19.85
N PRO A 185 -4.55 -0.94 20.94
CA PRO A 185 -5.49 -2.02 21.28
C PRO A 185 -6.55 -2.29 20.20
N TYR A 186 -6.81 -1.36 19.28
CA TYR A 186 -7.78 -1.54 18.20
C TYR A 186 -7.12 -2.09 16.94
N ASP A 187 -7.54 -3.26 16.48
CA ASP A 187 -6.98 -3.94 15.30
C ASP A 187 -7.02 -3.07 14.05
N ASN A 188 -8.11 -2.33 13.81
CA ASN A 188 -8.21 -1.42 12.66
C ASN A 188 -7.16 -0.30 12.70
N PHE A 189 -6.76 0.16 13.87
CA PHE A 189 -5.67 1.13 13.98
C PHE A 189 -4.34 0.43 13.72
N ARG A 190 -4.05 -0.62 14.50
CA ARG A 190 -2.77 -1.32 14.50
C ARG A 190 -2.42 -1.90 13.12
N ASN A 191 -3.36 -2.58 12.48
CA ASN A 191 -3.14 -3.29 11.22
C ASN A 191 -3.08 -2.35 10.01
N ASN A 192 -3.76 -1.20 10.05
CA ASN A 192 -3.85 -0.30 8.90
C ASN A 192 -2.93 0.93 9.00
N ILE A 193 -2.27 1.14 10.15
CA ILE A 193 -1.39 2.30 10.37
C ILE A 193 0.04 1.81 10.67
N PRO A 194 0.45 1.49 11.92
CA PRO A 194 1.86 1.22 12.21
C PRO A 194 2.40 -0.10 11.64
N LEU A 195 1.55 -1.10 11.40
CA LEU A 195 1.97 -2.37 10.78
C LEU A 195 1.95 -2.32 9.25
N LEU A 196 1.19 -1.40 8.65
CA LEU A 196 1.09 -1.23 7.21
C LEU A 196 2.13 -0.22 6.69
N HIS A 197 2.30 0.90 7.38
CA HIS A 197 3.30 1.91 7.08
C HIS A 197 4.61 1.65 7.84
N ILE A 198 5.60 1.06 7.16
CA ILE A 198 6.91 0.76 7.74
C ILE A 198 7.84 1.96 7.53
N ASP A 199 8.23 2.62 8.62
CA ASP A 199 9.13 3.78 8.59
C ASP A 199 10.57 3.36 8.95
N TYR A 200 11.30 2.91 7.93
CA TYR A 200 12.71 2.53 8.08
C TYR A 200 13.60 3.73 8.43
N THR A 201 13.24 4.93 7.98
CA THR A 201 13.98 6.16 8.27
C THR A 201 14.06 6.40 9.78
N ASN A 202 12.95 6.22 10.48
CA ASN A 202 12.85 6.40 11.93
C ASN A 202 12.89 5.09 12.73
N LEU A 203 13.35 3.98 12.14
CA LEU A 203 13.51 2.69 12.82
C LEU A 203 14.52 2.74 13.98
N HIS A 204 15.44 3.71 14.01
CA HIS A 204 16.33 3.90 15.14
C HIS A 204 15.70 4.72 16.29
N ASN A 205 14.52 5.34 16.08
CA ASN A 205 13.90 6.27 17.02
C ASN A 205 12.38 6.05 17.15
N THR A 206 11.55 7.01 16.70
CA THR A 206 10.11 7.07 17.01
C THR A 206 9.36 5.82 16.55
N TYR A 207 9.64 5.34 15.33
CA TYR A 207 8.95 4.16 14.80
C TYR A 207 9.24 2.90 15.63
N PHE A 208 10.47 2.76 16.12
CA PHE A 208 10.81 1.64 17.00
C PHE A 208 10.14 1.72 18.37
N LYS A 209 9.98 2.93 18.94
CA LYS A 209 9.18 3.11 20.17
C LYS A 209 7.72 2.69 19.94
N ILE A 210 7.16 2.95 18.77
CA ILE A 210 5.81 2.49 18.40
C ILE A 210 5.75 0.96 18.31
N ILE A 211 6.76 0.32 17.71
CA ILE A 211 6.89 -1.15 17.67
C ILE A 211 6.94 -1.74 19.08
N GLN A 212 7.68 -1.11 20.01
CA GLN A 212 7.72 -1.53 21.41
C GLN A 212 6.36 -1.42 22.11
N LEU A 213 5.57 -0.39 21.79
CA LEU A 213 4.20 -0.28 22.29
C LEU A 213 3.31 -1.40 21.74
N ILE A 214 3.46 -1.78 20.46
CA ILE A 214 2.73 -2.92 19.89
C ILE A 214 3.09 -4.20 20.64
N GLN A 215 4.39 -4.48 20.84
CA GLN A 215 4.86 -5.66 21.55
C GLN A 215 4.32 -5.74 22.98
N LYS A 216 4.20 -4.59 23.67
CA LYS A 216 3.71 -4.51 25.05
C LYS A 216 2.20 -4.72 25.17
N ASN A 217 1.43 -4.23 24.20
CA ASN A 217 -0.03 -4.09 24.32
C ASN A 217 -0.80 -5.10 23.45
N ASN A 218 -0.14 -6.10 22.87
CA ASN A 218 -0.76 -7.04 21.94
C ASN A 218 -0.20 -8.46 22.09
N GLU A 219 -1.05 -9.45 21.85
CA GLU A 219 -0.71 -10.87 21.99
C GLU A 219 -0.80 -11.64 20.66
N ASN A 220 -1.16 -10.97 19.55
CA ASN A 220 -1.25 -11.60 18.24
C ASN A 220 0.13 -12.10 17.75
N ASN A 221 0.24 -13.39 17.43
CA ASN A 221 1.51 -14.00 17.02
C ASN A 221 2.16 -13.37 15.78
N SER A 222 1.36 -12.96 14.79
CA SER A 222 1.86 -12.31 13.56
C SER A 222 2.46 -10.94 13.91
N ASP A 223 1.77 -10.17 14.74
CA ASP A 223 2.23 -8.84 15.16
C ASP A 223 3.47 -8.95 16.04
N LEU A 224 3.51 -9.92 16.96
CA LEU A 224 4.68 -10.21 17.79
C LEU A 224 5.89 -10.61 16.93
N LEU A 225 5.72 -11.52 15.97
CA LEU A 225 6.79 -11.87 15.03
C LEU A 225 7.26 -10.63 14.26
N PHE A 226 6.35 -9.79 13.80
CA PHE A 226 6.72 -8.53 13.15
C PHE A 226 7.59 -7.66 14.08
N THR A 227 7.20 -7.47 15.34
CA THR A 227 8.00 -6.67 16.29
C THR A 227 9.39 -7.25 16.55
N GLU A 228 9.51 -8.57 16.69
CA GLU A 228 10.80 -9.25 16.87
C GLU A 228 11.69 -9.09 15.64
N LEU A 229 11.11 -9.21 14.45
CA LEU A 229 11.85 -9.00 13.20
C LEU A 229 12.34 -7.55 13.09
N MET A 230 11.49 -6.56 13.34
CA MET A 230 11.90 -5.15 13.28
C MET A 230 12.97 -4.81 14.32
N TYR A 231 12.93 -5.44 15.50
CA TYR A 231 14.02 -5.36 16.48
C TYR A 231 15.34 -5.90 15.92
N TYR A 232 15.29 -7.05 15.26
CA TYR A 232 16.47 -7.60 14.59
C TYR A 232 17.01 -6.65 13.52
N TYR A 233 16.15 -6.15 12.62
CA TYR A 233 16.57 -5.23 11.54
C TYR A 233 17.16 -3.92 12.08
N LYS A 234 16.57 -3.34 13.14
CA LYS A 234 17.16 -2.21 13.84
C LYS A 234 18.57 -2.57 14.33
N THR A 235 18.71 -3.68 15.04
CA THR A 235 20.00 -4.06 15.63
C THR A 235 21.05 -4.31 14.54
N TYR A 236 20.69 -5.06 13.50
CA TYR A 236 21.57 -5.36 12.39
C TYR A 236 22.02 -4.09 11.66
N TYR A 237 21.09 -3.23 11.25
CA TYR A 237 21.45 -2.05 10.45
C TYR A 237 22.02 -0.91 11.29
N VAL A 238 21.46 -0.63 12.48
CA VAL A 238 21.82 0.55 13.30
C VAL A 238 23.00 0.28 14.21
N GLU A 239 23.02 -0.89 14.84
CA GLU A 239 24.05 -1.25 15.84
C GLU A 239 25.21 -2.02 15.19
N ASP A 240 25.12 -2.30 13.88
CA ASP A 240 26.07 -3.10 13.09
C ASP A 240 26.44 -4.43 13.77
N THR A 241 25.48 -5.00 14.49
CA THR A 241 25.68 -6.17 15.33
C THR A 241 24.89 -7.35 14.79
N VAL A 242 25.60 -8.44 14.49
CA VAL A 242 24.95 -9.73 14.21
C VAL A 242 24.64 -10.39 15.54
N LEU A 243 23.42 -10.23 16.02
CA LEU A 243 22.98 -10.96 17.20
C LEU A 243 22.75 -12.44 16.84
N PRO A 244 23.08 -13.39 17.73
CA PRO A 244 22.72 -14.80 17.56
C PRO A 244 21.21 -15.03 17.76
N PHE A 245 20.36 -14.03 17.49
CA PHE A 245 18.94 -14.01 17.75
C PHE A 245 18.25 -15.16 17.01
N LYS A 246 17.85 -16.20 17.77
CA LYS A 246 17.08 -17.31 17.24
C LYS A 246 15.59 -16.97 17.36
N ILE A 247 15.11 -16.07 16.50
CA ILE A 247 13.67 -15.92 16.27
C ILE A 247 13.16 -17.25 15.73
N LYS A 248 12.27 -17.90 16.48
CA LYS A 248 11.68 -19.19 16.11
C LYS A 248 10.55 -18.95 15.12
N LYS A 249 10.42 -19.81 14.12
CA LYS A 249 9.27 -19.86 13.22
C LYS A 249 8.01 -20.19 14.05
N PRO A 250 6.99 -19.32 14.12
CA PRO A 250 5.74 -19.62 14.82
C PRO A 250 5.00 -20.81 14.20
N LYS A 251 4.14 -21.47 14.97
CA LYS A 251 3.41 -22.67 14.50
C LYS A 251 2.40 -22.35 13.40
N ASP A 252 1.83 -21.15 13.46
CA ASP A 252 0.84 -20.59 12.55
C ASP A 252 1.47 -19.78 11.41
N PHE A 253 2.80 -19.81 11.25
CA PHE A 253 3.54 -19.00 10.27
C PHE A 253 2.99 -19.08 8.85
N ASP A 254 2.47 -20.24 8.43
CA ASP A 254 1.96 -20.44 7.07
C ASP A 254 0.71 -19.60 6.77
N SER A 255 -0.03 -19.16 7.80
CA SER A 255 -1.21 -18.27 7.65
C SER A 255 -0.84 -16.79 7.63
N PHE A 256 0.40 -16.43 7.94
CA PHE A 256 0.82 -15.04 8.07
C PHE A 256 0.90 -14.34 6.72
N HIS A 257 0.80 -13.01 6.78
CA HIS A 257 0.94 -12.17 5.60
C HIS A 257 2.28 -12.45 4.89
N ILE A 258 2.21 -12.57 3.57
CA ILE A 258 3.32 -12.94 2.72
C ILE A 258 4.57 -12.06 2.90
N THR A 259 4.41 -10.75 3.02
CA THR A 259 5.53 -9.82 3.25
C THR A 259 6.21 -10.07 4.60
N LEU A 260 5.45 -10.50 5.62
CA LEU A 260 6.02 -10.84 6.92
C LEU A 260 6.85 -12.12 6.83
N LYS A 261 6.38 -13.13 6.08
CA LYS A 261 7.16 -14.33 5.79
C LYS A 261 8.46 -14.00 5.06
N GLY A 262 8.39 -13.14 4.05
CA GLY A 262 9.55 -12.62 3.31
C GLY A 262 10.56 -11.95 4.24
N ARG A 263 10.09 -11.07 5.12
CA ARG A 263 10.90 -10.40 6.15
C ARG A 263 11.58 -11.39 7.11
N TYR A 264 10.89 -12.46 7.50
CA TYR A 264 11.50 -13.52 8.31
C TYR A 264 12.66 -14.20 7.58
N TYR A 265 12.50 -14.57 6.32
CA TYR A 265 13.57 -15.20 5.55
C TYR A 265 14.71 -14.22 5.21
N GLY A 266 14.41 -12.94 4.96
CA GLY A 266 15.42 -11.89 4.84
C GLY A 266 16.31 -11.82 6.08
N MET A 267 15.71 -11.80 7.27
CA MET A 267 16.45 -11.90 8.54
C MET A 267 17.30 -13.18 8.62
N LYS A 268 16.75 -14.34 8.26
CA LYS A 268 17.51 -15.62 8.29
C LYS A 268 18.73 -15.61 7.38
N LEU A 269 18.66 -14.93 6.24
CA LEU A 269 19.80 -14.73 5.36
C LEU A 269 20.85 -13.84 6.03
N LEU A 270 20.44 -12.70 6.62
CA LEU A 270 21.36 -11.78 7.34
C LEU A 270 22.06 -12.43 8.55
N CYS A 271 21.37 -13.31 9.28
CA CYS A 271 21.90 -13.95 10.50
C CYS A 271 23.04 -14.97 10.27
N HIS A 272 23.42 -15.30 9.03
CA HIS A 272 24.39 -16.37 8.72
C HIS A 272 24.09 -17.68 9.48
N THR A 273 22.83 -18.11 9.45
CA THR A 273 22.39 -19.31 10.19
C THR A 273 23.11 -20.58 9.73
N GLU A 274 23.32 -21.53 10.63
CA GLU A 274 24.05 -22.80 10.38
C GLU A 274 23.48 -23.65 9.22
N ASN A 275 22.30 -23.33 8.68
CA ASN A 275 21.63 -24.08 7.63
C ASN A 275 21.14 -23.20 6.46
N LEU A 276 22.00 -22.33 5.92
CA LEU A 276 21.66 -21.45 4.79
C LEU A 276 21.07 -22.19 3.57
N ASP A 277 21.56 -23.38 3.24
CA ASP A 277 21.02 -24.16 2.12
C ASP A 277 19.59 -24.64 2.36
N LEU A 278 19.24 -24.97 3.62
CA LEU A 278 17.88 -25.30 3.99
C LEU A 278 16.98 -24.07 3.85
N ILE A 279 17.43 -22.91 4.32
CA ILE A 279 16.71 -21.64 4.18
C ILE A 279 16.47 -21.30 2.69
N LYS A 280 17.50 -21.43 1.84
CA LYS A 280 17.36 -21.23 0.38
C LYS A 280 16.32 -22.18 -0.24
N LYS A 281 16.27 -23.44 0.20
CA LYS A 281 15.25 -24.40 -0.25
C LYS A 281 13.85 -24.02 0.22
N GLU A 282 13.69 -23.58 1.47
CA GLU A 282 12.41 -23.10 2.00
C GLU A 282 11.90 -21.88 1.23
N ILE A 283 12.77 -20.92 0.91
CA ILE A 283 12.43 -19.75 0.08
C ILE A 283 11.91 -20.20 -1.29
N LEU A 284 12.64 -21.08 -1.99
CA LEU A 284 12.21 -21.59 -3.30
C LEU A 284 10.90 -22.38 -3.25
N LEU A 285 10.59 -23.03 -2.13
CA LEU A 285 9.32 -23.72 -1.94
C LEU A 285 8.17 -22.72 -1.76
N GLU A 286 8.35 -21.71 -0.92
CA GLU A 286 7.34 -20.67 -0.67
C GLU A 286 7.03 -19.87 -1.95
N CYS A 287 8.05 -19.57 -2.77
CA CYS A 287 7.85 -18.87 -4.06
C CYS A 287 6.88 -19.60 -5.01
N LYS A 288 6.62 -20.90 -4.83
CA LYS A 288 5.69 -21.66 -5.69
C LYS A 288 4.21 -21.43 -5.35
N THR A 289 3.91 -20.92 -4.15
CA THR A 289 2.54 -20.87 -3.62
C THR A 289 2.10 -19.47 -3.24
N THR A 290 2.93 -18.46 -3.52
CA THR A 290 2.82 -17.13 -2.93
C THR A 290 2.99 -16.04 -3.99
N LYS A 291 2.49 -14.83 -3.71
CA LYS A 291 2.70 -13.64 -4.55
C LYS A 291 4.15 -13.13 -4.45
N ILE A 292 5.00 -13.55 -5.39
CA ILE A 292 6.45 -13.40 -5.34
C ILE A 292 6.88 -11.94 -5.14
N SER A 293 6.22 -11.00 -5.83
CA SER A 293 6.47 -9.56 -5.75
C SER A 293 6.36 -8.95 -4.34
N PHE A 294 5.67 -9.57 -3.39
CA PHE A 294 5.62 -9.13 -1.99
C PHE A 294 6.50 -9.97 -1.07
N PHE A 295 6.76 -11.23 -1.44
CA PHE A 295 7.57 -12.14 -0.65
C PHE A 295 9.05 -11.80 -0.71
N LEU A 296 9.56 -11.40 -1.87
CA LEU A 296 11.00 -11.25 -2.11
C LEU A 296 11.59 -9.90 -1.66
N ILE A 297 10.76 -8.94 -1.22
CA ILE A 297 11.16 -7.58 -0.83
C ILE A 297 12.41 -7.59 0.07
N GLU A 298 12.32 -8.14 1.28
CA GLU A 298 13.45 -8.14 2.22
C GLU A 298 14.49 -9.24 1.93
N ILE A 299 14.11 -10.27 1.16
CA ILE A 299 15.02 -11.35 0.77
C ILE A 299 16.08 -10.81 -0.19
N ILE A 300 15.67 -10.05 -1.20
CA ILE A 300 16.59 -9.44 -2.18
C ILE A 300 17.55 -8.48 -1.50
N LEU A 301 17.03 -7.60 -0.64
CA LEU A 301 17.84 -6.65 0.10
C LEU A 301 18.87 -7.36 0.99
N ALA A 302 18.47 -8.44 1.68
CA ALA A 302 19.40 -9.26 2.45
C ALA A 302 20.49 -9.94 1.60
N LEU A 303 20.14 -10.44 0.41
CA LEU A 303 21.10 -11.05 -0.52
C LEU A 303 22.10 -10.03 -1.07
N ILE A 304 21.67 -8.78 -1.29
CA ILE A 304 22.57 -7.69 -1.71
C ILE A 304 23.58 -7.38 -0.59
N ILE A 305 23.13 -7.29 0.65
CA ILE A 305 24.00 -6.99 1.81
C ILE A 305 25.04 -8.09 2.05
N ASN A 306 24.63 -9.34 1.93
CA ASN A 306 25.51 -10.50 2.11
C ASN A 306 26.27 -10.91 0.84
N GLU A 307 26.10 -10.16 -0.25
CA GLU A 307 26.71 -10.44 -1.57
C GLU A 307 26.46 -11.87 -2.08
N ALA A 308 25.30 -12.44 -1.75
CA ALA A 308 24.90 -13.79 -2.15
C ALA A 308 24.28 -13.82 -3.57
N PHE A 309 25.03 -13.30 -4.54
CA PHE A 309 24.52 -12.99 -5.88
C PHE A 309 24.12 -14.22 -6.69
N ASP A 310 24.77 -15.38 -6.53
CA ASP A 310 24.39 -16.61 -7.24
C ASP A 310 22.95 -17.03 -6.92
N PHE A 311 22.54 -16.88 -5.66
CA PHE A 311 21.17 -17.20 -5.26
C PHE A 311 20.18 -16.10 -5.67
N LEU A 312 20.62 -14.83 -5.63
CA LEU A 312 19.82 -13.71 -6.13
C LEU A 312 19.53 -13.87 -7.63
N GLU A 313 20.54 -14.19 -8.44
CA GLU A 313 20.42 -14.48 -9.87
C GLU A 313 19.43 -15.62 -10.09
N LYS A 314 19.59 -16.73 -9.36
CA LYS A 314 18.65 -17.86 -9.46
C LYS A 314 17.20 -17.43 -9.22
N LEU A 315 16.94 -16.62 -8.19
CA LEU A 315 15.58 -16.13 -7.91
C LEU A 315 15.05 -15.23 -9.03
N LEU A 316 15.86 -14.25 -9.46
CA LEU A 316 15.43 -13.26 -10.45
C LEU A 316 15.29 -13.85 -11.86
N THR A 317 16.08 -14.86 -12.22
CA THR A 317 15.93 -15.58 -13.50
C THR A 317 14.70 -16.48 -13.48
N GLN A 318 14.44 -17.17 -12.38
CA GLN A 318 13.32 -18.11 -12.30
C GLN A 318 11.96 -17.42 -12.22
N TYR A 319 11.91 -16.22 -11.64
CA TYR A 319 10.66 -15.51 -11.33
C TYR A 319 10.62 -14.10 -11.92
N TYR A 320 11.29 -13.88 -13.06
CA TYR A 320 11.49 -12.56 -13.66
C TYR A 320 10.18 -11.81 -13.93
N GLU A 321 9.14 -12.50 -14.41
CA GLU A 321 7.87 -11.86 -14.75
C GLU A 321 7.03 -11.60 -13.48
N GLU A 322 7.12 -12.47 -12.49
CA GLU A 322 6.31 -12.43 -11.27
C GLU A 322 6.84 -11.50 -10.19
N VAL A 323 8.07 -10.99 -10.33
CA VAL A 323 8.61 -9.97 -9.43
C VAL A 323 8.07 -8.57 -9.76
N PHE A 324 7.90 -8.23 -11.04
CA PHE A 324 7.43 -6.90 -11.43
C PHE A 324 5.91 -6.77 -11.30
N GLU A 325 5.46 -5.63 -10.77
CA GLU A 325 4.04 -5.32 -10.60
C GLU A 325 3.71 -3.95 -11.21
N ASP A 326 2.59 -3.85 -11.90
CA ASP A 326 2.07 -2.60 -12.46
C ASP A 326 0.61 -2.32 -12.03
N GLU A 327 -0.04 -3.26 -11.35
CA GLU A 327 -1.46 -3.16 -10.98
C GLU A 327 -1.75 -2.31 -9.74
N VAL A 328 -0.74 -2.02 -8.91
CA VAL A 328 -0.91 -1.35 -7.60
C VAL A 328 -0.02 -0.12 -7.50
N TRP A 329 -0.55 0.99 -6.96
CA TRP A 329 0.17 2.25 -6.79
C TRP A 329 1.53 2.11 -6.07
N SER A 330 1.62 1.25 -5.06
CA SER A 330 2.85 1.01 -4.28
C SER A 330 3.89 0.14 -5.01
N SER A 331 3.62 -0.31 -6.24
CA SER A 331 4.52 -1.21 -6.96
C SER A 331 5.85 -0.56 -7.34
N GLU A 332 5.90 0.78 -7.40
CA GLU A 332 7.14 1.52 -7.68
C GLU A 332 8.24 1.19 -6.65
N THR A 333 7.89 1.04 -5.37
CA THR A 333 8.84 0.61 -4.32
C THR A 333 9.35 -0.81 -4.58
N THR A 334 8.45 -1.76 -4.87
CA THR A 334 8.84 -3.16 -5.10
C THR A 334 9.66 -3.30 -6.37
N ASN A 335 9.27 -2.62 -7.45
CA ASN A 335 9.99 -2.58 -8.71
C ASN A 335 11.39 -1.97 -8.54
N ALA A 336 11.54 -0.92 -7.73
CA ALA A 336 12.85 -0.36 -7.41
C ALA A 336 13.75 -1.39 -6.74
N ILE A 337 13.25 -2.17 -5.78
CA ILE A 337 14.01 -3.26 -5.13
C ILE A 337 14.45 -4.30 -6.17
N TYR A 338 13.57 -4.70 -7.07
CA TYR A 338 13.89 -5.69 -8.11
C TYR A 338 14.92 -5.17 -9.10
N LEU A 339 14.81 -3.92 -9.53
CA LEU A 339 15.79 -3.27 -10.41
C LEU A 339 17.17 -3.16 -9.74
N ILE A 340 17.22 -2.83 -8.44
CA ILE A 340 18.48 -2.83 -7.67
C ILE A 340 19.05 -4.26 -7.59
N GLY A 341 18.21 -5.27 -7.37
CA GLY A 341 18.61 -6.69 -7.37
C GLY A 341 19.21 -7.10 -8.72
N LEU A 342 18.53 -6.79 -9.83
CA LEU A 342 19.01 -7.05 -11.18
C LEU A 342 20.30 -6.29 -11.48
N ALA A 343 20.44 -5.05 -11.01
CA ALA A 343 21.68 -4.29 -11.17
C ALA A 343 22.87 -5.01 -10.50
N ASN A 344 22.71 -5.53 -9.29
CA ASN A 344 23.75 -6.29 -8.60
C ASN A 344 24.08 -7.63 -9.28
N VAL A 345 23.09 -8.36 -9.80
CA VAL A 345 23.33 -9.57 -10.61
C VAL A 345 24.11 -9.23 -11.89
N ASN A 346 23.76 -8.14 -12.58
CA ASN A 346 24.48 -7.71 -13.78
C ASN A 346 25.92 -7.24 -13.46
N LEU A 347 26.14 -6.62 -12.29
CA LEU A 347 27.50 -6.32 -11.83
C LEU A 347 28.34 -7.58 -11.66
N GLN A 348 27.79 -8.61 -11.00
CA GLN A 348 28.45 -9.91 -10.80
C GLN A 348 28.79 -10.58 -12.15
N ASN A 349 27.91 -10.43 -13.14
CA ASN A 349 28.10 -10.97 -14.49
C ASN A 349 28.96 -10.08 -15.42
N ASN A 350 29.62 -9.04 -14.88
CA ASN A 350 30.46 -8.08 -15.60
C ASN A 350 29.70 -7.29 -16.70
N THR A 351 28.38 -7.17 -16.62
CA THR A 351 27.54 -6.41 -17.55
C THR A 351 27.18 -5.02 -17.00
N ILE A 352 28.21 -4.23 -16.66
CA ILE A 352 28.09 -2.93 -15.97
C ILE A 352 27.12 -1.95 -16.66
N LYS A 353 27.13 -1.90 -17.99
CA LYS A 353 26.20 -1.04 -18.77
C LYS A 353 24.73 -1.40 -18.54
N ILE A 354 24.41 -2.69 -18.38
CA ILE A 354 23.05 -3.15 -18.08
C ILE A 354 22.70 -2.82 -16.63
N ALA A 355 23.64 -3.01 -15.70
CA ALA A 355 23.44 -2.64 -14.30
C ALA A 355 23.07 -1.14 -14.14
N LYS A 356 23.76 -0.25 -14.85
CA LYS A 356 23.42 1.19 -14.89
C LYS A 356 22.01 1.45 -15.41
N LYS A 357 21.65 0.85 -16.55
CA LYS A 357 20.31 1.00 -17.12
C LYS A 357 19.22 0.56 -16.15
N ASN A 358 19.43 -0.53 -15.40
CA ASN A 358 18.48 -0.96 -14.38
C ASN A 358 18.29 0.09 -13.29
N LEU A 359 19.37 0.75 -12.84
CA LEU A 359 19.26 1.85 -11.87
C LEU A 359 18.59 3.09 -12.48
N GLU A 360 18.87 3.44 -13.74
CA GLU A 360 18.25 4.59 -14.44
C GLU A 360 16.72 4.45 -14.59
N LEU A 361 16.19 3.23 -14.56
CA LEU A 361 14.74 2.97 -14.60
C LEU A 361 14.04 3.25 -13.27
N ILE A 362 14.78 3.47 -12.17
CA ILE A 362 14.22 3.68 -10.84
C ILE A 362 13.86 5.15 -10.65
N ASP A 363 12.58 5.41 -10.45
CA ASP A 363 12.08 6.72 -10.03
C ASP A 363 11.99 6.78 -8.50
N LEU A 364 13.05 7.25 -7.85
CA LEU A 364 13.13 7.36 -6.39
C LEU A 364 12.09 8.32 -5.78
N GLU A 365 11.49 9.23 -6.57
CA GLU A 365 10.45 10.14 -6.10
C GLU A 365 9.09 9.45 -5.92
N LYS A 366 8.90 8.30 -6.56
CA LYS A 366 7.69 7.48 -6.46
C LYS A 366 7.78 6.36 -5.42
N VAL A 367 8.95 6.16 -4.82
CA VAL A 367 9.11 5.22 -3.70
C VAL A 367 8.27 5.68 -2.52
N GLU A 368 7.64 4.73 -1.84
CA GLU A 368 6.78 5.02 -0.69
C GLU A 368 7.55 5.72 0.44
N ILE A 369 6.92 6.72 1.05
CA ILE A 369 7.58 7.69 1.94
C ILE A 369 8.36 7.01 3.09
N GLY A 370 7.83 5.93 3.67
CA GLY A 370 8.51 5.19 4.76
C GLY A 370 9.75 4.38 4.30
N TYR A 371 9.86 4.14 3.00
CA TYR A 371 10.92 3.36 2.35
C TYR A 371 11.93 4.23 1.60
N VAL A 372 11.67 5.51 1.32
CA VAL A 372 12.53 6.37 0.46
C VAL A 372 14.00 6.30 0.87
N ASP A 373 14.34 6.64 2.12
CA ASP A 373 15.74 6.63 2.55
C ASP A 373 16.31 5.21 2.62
N TYR A 374 15.48 4.20 2.91
CA TYR A 374 15.90 2.80 2.94
C TYR A 374 16.30 2.31 1.54
N ILE A 375 15.44 2.48 0.54
CA ILE A 375 15.74 2.07 -0.85
C ILE A 375 16.90 2.88 -1.42
N ASN A 376 17.00 4.16 -1.07
CA ASN A 376 18.09 5.02 -1.53
C ASN A 376 19.46 4.58 -0.99
N LEU A 377 19.52 3.95 0.19
CA LEU A 377 20.76 3.31 0.68
C LEU A 377 21.25 2.20 -0.26
N PHE A 378 20.37 1.29 -0.67
CA PHE A 378 20.73 0.20 -1.59
C PHE A 378 21.01 0.67 -3.01
N PHE A 379 20.22 1.63 -3.49
CA PHE A 379 20.46 2.31 -4.77
C PHE A 379 21.87 2.92 -4.80
N THR A 380 22.20 3.72 -3.77
CA THR A 380 23.48 4.43 -3.69
C THR A 380 24.64 3.45 -3.48
N LEU A 381 24.46 2.40 -2.68
CA LEU A 381 25.44 1.32 -2.55
C LEU A 381 25.75 0.67 -3.91
N THR A 382 24.73 0.38 -4.70
CA THR A 382 24.90 -0.23 -6.02
C THR A 382 25.60 0.74 -6.99
N LEU A 383 25.26 2.04 -6.93
CA LEU A 383 25.94 3.07 -7.71
C LEU A 383 27.42 3.23 -7.32
N LEU A 384 27.75 3.12 -6.04
CA LEU A 384 29.14 3.06 -5.56
C LEU A 384 29.90 1.88 -6.18
N LYS A 385 29.32 0.68 -6.15
CA LYS A 385 29.92 -0.51 -6.77
C LYS A 385 30.17 -0.31 -8.27
N ILE A 386 29.20 0.25 -9.00
CA ILE A 386 29.31 0.55 -10.44
C ILE A 386 30.47 1.52 -10.70
N SER A 387 30.44 2.69 -10.05
CA SER A 387 31.44 3.75 -10.26
C SER A 387 32.85 3.32 -9.86
N TYR A 388 32.98 2.49 -8.82
CA TYR A 388 34.25 1.88 -8.43
C TYR A 388 34.84 0.99 -9.54
N LEU A 389 34.02 0.10 -10.11
CA LEU A 389 34.46 -0.80 -11.19
C LEU A 389 34.85 -0.06 -12.46
N GLU A 390 34.22 1.07 -12.74
CA GLU A 390 34.53 1.90 -13.91
C GLU A 390 35.66 2.92 -13.67
N GLN A 391 36.15 3.03 -12.43
CA GLN A 391 37.10 4.08 -12.03
C GLN A 391 36.54 5.51 -12.29
N ASP A 392 35.22 5.69 -12.14
CA ASP A 392 34.56 6.99 -12.25
C ASP A 392 34.60 7.72 -10.90
N GLU A 393 35.68 8.46 -10.66
CA GLU A 393 35.92 9.20 -9.41
C GLU A 393 34.82 10.21 -9.07
N ILE A 394 34.25 10.88 -10.08
CA ILE A 394 33.26 11.95 -9.86
C ILE A 394 31.97 11.34 -9.33
N THR A 395 31.45 10.32 -10.03
CA THR A 395 30.22 9.64 -9.61
C THR A 395 30.43 8.92 -8.28
N ASN A 396 31.60 8.29 -8.08
CA ASN A 396 31.92 7.59 -6.84
C ASN A 396 31.90 8.53 -5.64
N LYS A 397 32.55 9.70 -5.74
CA LYS A 397 32.56 10.71 -4.69
C LYS A 397 31.17 11.27 -4.40
N MET A 398 30.35 11.52 -5.43
CA MET A 398 28.97 11.97 -5.25
C MET A 398 28.13 10.91 -4.53
N ALA A 399 28.25 9.65 -4.92
CA ALA A 399 27.55 8.53 -4.28
C ALA A 399 28.03 8.32 -2.83
N GLN A 400 29.32 8.51 -2.55
CA GLN A 400 29.88 8.45 -1.20
C GLN A 400 29.29 9.54 -0.29
N VAL A 401 29.21 10.78 -0.77
CA VAL A 401 28.56 11.87 -0.01
C VAL A 401 27.10 11.52 0.27
N LYS A 402 26.38 11.03 -0.75
CA LYS A 402 24.96 10.67 -0.63
C LYS A 402 24.74 9.54 0.37
N ILE A 403 25.55 8.48 0.35
CA ILE A 403 25.39 7.35 1.27
C ILE A 403 25.67 7.77 2.71
N ASN A 404 26.69 8.61 2.93
CA ASN A 404 27.01 9.15 4.26
C ASN A 404 25.87 10.01 4.81
N ASP A 405 25.23 10.83 3.96
CA ASP A 405 24.06 11.63 4.34
C ASP A 405 22.84 10.75 4.68
N LEU A 406 22.63 9.65 3.95
CA LEU A 406 21.59 8.67 4.25
C LEU A 406 21.86 7.96 5.58
N ILE A 407 23.08 7.46 5.80
CA ILE A 407 23.52 6.82 7.04
C ILE A 407 23.34 7.77 8.24
N ARG A 408 23.69 9.05 8.09
CA ARG A 408 23.50 10.04 9.16
C ARG A 408 22.02 10.19 9.56
N ARG A 409 21.11 10.14 8.58
CA ARG A 409 19.66 10.27 8.79
C ARG A 409 19.03 9.02 9.37
N THR A 410 19.30 7.84 8.79
CA THR A 410 18.70 6.56 9.19
C THR A 410 19.40 5.91 10.39
N LYS A 411 20.65 6.29 10.64
CA LYS A 411 21.60 5.65 11.56
C LYS A 411 22.02 4.23 11.14
N PHE A 412 21.80 3.83 9.88
CA PHE A 412 22.10 2.47 9.43
C PHE A 412 23.61 2.26 9.17
N LYS A 413 24.39 2.14 10.24
CA LYS A 413 25.85 1.96 10.23
C LYS A 413 26.34 0.75 9.45
N ALA A 414 25.54 -0.31 9.30
CA ALA A 414 25.91 -1.45 8.46
C ALA A 414 26.25 -1.02 7.01
N PHE A 415 25.69 0.09 6.52
CA PHE A 415 26.02 0.66 5.22
C PHE A 415 27.42 1.31 5.17
N GLU A 416 27.98 1.75 6.29
CA GLU A 416 29.39 2.19 6.36
C GLU A 416 30.31 1.00 6.06
N ARG A 417 30.05 -0.15 6.70
CA ARG A 417 30.83 -1.37 6.52
C ARG A 417 30.80 -1.87 5.08
N VAL A 418 29.61 -2.04 4.51
CA VAL A 418 29.46 -2.65 3.16
C VAL A 418 29.82 -1.69 2.03
N SER A 419 29.88 -0.38 2.26
CA SER A 419 30.29 0.60 1.24
C SER A 419 31.79 0.87 1.22
N PHE A 420 32.50 0.60 2.33
CA PHE A 420 33.92 0.96 2.50
C PHE A 420 34.83 0.48 1.36
N ASN A 421 34.62 -0.74 0.87
CA ASN A 421 35.45 -1.35 -0.17
C ASN A 421 35.21 -0.78 -1.59
N PHE A 422 34.23 0.10 -1.76
CA PHE A 422 33.84 0.65 -3.05
C PHE A 422 34.06 2.16 -3.16
N ILE A 423 34.89 2.71 -2.29
CA ILE A 423 35.28 4.12 -2.29
C ILE A 423 36.63 4.25 -3.00
N ILE A 424 36.70 5.14 -3.99
CA ILE A 424 37.97 5.52 -4.64
C ILE A 424 38.66 6.58 -3.75
N GLY A 425 39.93 6.33 -3.41
CA GLY A 425 40.72 7.11 -2.47
C GLY A 425 41.21 8.46 -2.99
#